data_AF-A0AAD8C4R2-F1
#
_entry.id   AF-A0AAD8C4R2-F1
#
_cell.length_a   1.000
_cell.length_b   1.000
_cell.length_c   1.000
_cell.angle_alpha   90.00
_cell.angle_beta   90.00
_cell.angle_gamma   90.00
#
_symmetry.space_group_name_H-M   'P 1'
#
loop_
_entity.id
_entity.type
_entity.pdbx_description
1 polymer ?
#
loop_
_entity_poly.entity_id
_entity_poly.type
_entity_poly.pdbx_seq_one_letter_code
_entity_poly.pdbx_strand_id
1 'polypeptide(L)'
;MNSVNLIVLSVFIVYGVSAISCPRCTNENDWQTCTGTQTCGGGDDTCQLEIDNNNNDIYKLIYHCTHSQNCQQHETQHCDLTAQGRCIFCCDSLASCRTQLEGVFDALP
;
A
#
# COMPACT_ATOMS: atom_id res chain seq x y z
N MET A 1 32.31 -51.92 -2.94
CA MET A 1 32.33 -50.51 -3.40
C MET A 1 30.89 -50.03 -3.33
N ASN A 2 30.57 -49.20 -2.34
CA ASN A 2 29.19 -48.75 -2.11
C ASN A 2 28.95 -47.45 -2.89
N SER A 3 28.07 -47.52 -3.89
CA SER A 3 27.67 -46.38 -4.71
C SER A 3 26.73 -45.49 -3.89
N VAL A 4 27.21 -44.31 -3.50
CA VAL A 4 26.38 -43.29 -2.82
C VAL A 4 25.60 -42.54 -3.91
N ASN A 5 24.31 -42.81 -4.01
CA ASN A 5 23.39 -42.07 -4.89
C ASN A 5 23.13 -40.69 -4.27
N LEU A 6 23.67 -39.64 -4.87
CA LEU A 6 23.47 -38.27 -4.44
C LEU A 6 22.23 -37.71 -5.16
N ILE A 7 21.09 -37.71 -4.47
CA ILE A 7 19.86 -37.08 -4.96
C ILE A 7 20.00 -35.57 -4.75
N VAL A 8 20.28 -34.84 -5.82
CA VAL A 8 20.29 -33.37 -5.83
C VAL A 8 18.84 -32.89 -5.91
N LEU A 9 18.26 -32.53 -4.76
CA LEU A 9 16.97 -31.84 -4.68
C LEU A 9 17.18 -30.39 -5.13
N SER A 10 16.89 -30.11 -6.40
CA SER A 10 16.79 -28.75 -6.93
C SER A 10 15.58 -28.06 -6.29
N VAL A 11 15.85 -27.19 -5.31
CA VAL A 11 14.86 -26.26 -4.77
C VAL A 11 14.58 -25.22 -5.86
N PHE A 12 13.48 -25.41 -6.59
CA PHE A 12 12.92 -24.37 -7.45
C PHE A 12 12.36 -23.27 -6.54
N ILE A 13 13.12 -22.20 -6.34
CA ILE A 13 12.60 -20.96 -5.78
C ILE A 13 11.71 -20.35 -6.87
N VAL A 14 10.43 -20.68 -6.84
CA VAL A 14 9.42 -19.95 -7.61
C VAL A 14 9.33 -18.59 -6.93
N TYR A 15 10.04 -17.60 -7.48
CA TYR A 15 9.76 -16.20 -7.20
C TYR A 15 8.37 -15.92 -7.77
N GLY A 16 7.33 -16.27 -7.00
CA GLY A 16 5.98 -15.81 -7.27
C GLY A 16 6.05 -14.30 -7.26
N VAL A 17 5.70 -13.66 -8.37
CA VAL A 17 5.30 -12.26 -8.36
C VAL A 17 4.12 -12.18 -7.41
N SER A 18 4.39 -11.88 -6.15
CA SER A 18 3.37 -11.78 -5.10
C SER A 18 2.48 -10.61 -5.49
N ALA A 19 1.38 -10.91 -6.17
CA ALA A 19 0.35 -9.93 -6.44
C ALA A 19 -0.21 -9.50 -5.08
N ILE A 20 0.24 -8.34 -4.58
CA ILE A 20 -0.32 -7.77 -3.36
C ILE A 20 -1.74 -7.28 -3.65
N SER A 21 -2.51 -7.06 -2.59
CA SER A 21 -3.82 -6.43 -2.71
C SER A 21 -3.82 -5.13 -1.94
N CYS A 22 -4.25 -4.06 -2.59
CA CYS A 22 -4.39 -2.74 -1.99
C CYS A 22 -5.85 -2.44 -1.67
N PRO A 23 -6.13 -1.59 -0.66
CA PRO A 23 -7.48 -1.11 -0.44
C PRO A 23 -7.98 -0.31 -1.63
N ARG A 24 -9.30 -0.20 -1.73
CA ARG A 24 -9.97 0.67 -2.72
C ARG A 24 -11.16 1.34 -2.08
N CYS A 25 -11.24 2.64 -2.24
CA CYS A 25 -12.35 3.46 -1.78
C CYS A 25 -13.45 3.48 -2.84
N THR A 26 -14.71 3.32 -2.40
CA THR A 26 -15.87 3.46 -3.29
C THR A 26 -16.20 4.93 -3.51
N ASN A 27 -15.98 5.76 -2.48
CA ASN A 27 -16.03 7.20 -2.52
C ASN A 27 -14.68 7.75 -2.04
N GLU A 28 -13.94 8.42 -2.93
CA GLU A 28 -12.64 8.99 -2.60
C GLU A 28 -12.74 10.10 -1.55
N ASN A 29 -13.92 10.66 -1.29
CA ASN A 29 -14.11 11.72 -0.30
C ASN A 29 -14.52 11.21 1.09
N ASP A 30 -14.61 9.88 1.26
CA ASP A 30 -15.04 9.25 2.50
C ASP A 30 -14.17 8.02 2.77
N TRP A 31 -13.24 8.18 3.74
CA TRP A 31 -12.27 7.16 4.11
C TRP A 31 -12.92 5.88 4.64
N GLN A 32 -14.13 5.95 5.19
CA GLN A 32 -14.86 4.77 5.68
C GLN A 32 -15.31 3.86 4.54
N THR A 33 -15.32 4.36 3.30
CA THR A 33 -15.66 3.57 2.11
C THR A 33 -14.47 2.82 1.52
N CYS A 34 -13.26 2.96 2.09
CA CYS A 34 -12.04 2.24 1.71
C CYS A 34 -12.02 0.79 2.23
N THR A 35 -13.16 0.09 2.13
CA THR A 35 -13.33 -1.29 2.57
C THR A 35 -13.09 -2.30 1.44
N GLY A 36 -13.20 -1.85 0.18
CA GLY A 36 -12.92 -2.66 -1.00
C GLY A 36 -11.44 -2.98 -1.17
N THR A 37 -11.14 -3.89 -2.10
CA THR A 37 -9.77 -4.28 -2.42
C THR A 37 -9.56 -4.37 -3.93
N GLN A 38 -8.34 -4.16 -4.36
CA GLN A 38 -7.90 -4.36 -5.74
C GLN A 38 -6.60 -5.13 -5.76
N THR A 39 -6.49 -6.10 -6.66
CA THR A 39 -5.27 -6.88 -6.85
C THR A 39 -4.30 -6.10 -7.72
N CYS A 40 -3.07 -5.96 -7.25
CA CYS A 40 -2.00 -5.32 -7.99
C CYS A 40 -1.35 -6.28 -8.97
N GLY A 41 -0.95 -5.77 -10.13
CA GLY A 41 -0.31 -6.53 -11.19
C GLY A 41 1.10 -6.02 -11.49
N GLY A 42 1.75 -6.55 -12.52
CA GLY A 42 2.90 -5.88 -13.12
C GLY A 42 4.17 -5.74 -12.27
N GLY A 43 4.29 -6.48 -11.16
CA GLY A 43 5.45 -6.39 -10.26
C GLY A 43 5.31 -5.38 -9.14
N ASP A 44 4.16 -4.71 -9.03
CA ASP A 44 3.83 -3.87 -7.89
C ASP A 44 3.86 -4.67 -6.59
N ASP A 45 4.60 -4.17 -5.61
CA ASP A 45 4.86 -4.80 -4.31
C ASP A 45 4.47 -3.88 -3.13
N THR A 46 3.88 -2.72 -3.40
CA THR A 46 3.44 -1.75 -2.37
C THR A 46 2.18 -1.01 -2.78
N CYS A 47 1.41 -0.62 -1.78
CA CYS A 47 0.29 0.29 -1.89
C CYS A 47 0.72 1.70 -1.51
N GLN A 48 0.42 2.67 -2.37
CA GLN A 48 0.60 4.09 -2.09
C GLN A 48 -0.77 4.71 -1.81
N LEU A 49 -0.94 5.27 -0.61
CA LEU A 49 -2.09 6.08 -0.25
C LEU A 49 -1.76 7.56 -0.49
N GLU A 50 -2.53 8.22 -1.34
CA GLU A 50 -2.51 9.67 -1.49
C GLU A 50 -3.73 10.28 -0.80
N ILE A 51 -3.49 11.29 0.03
CA ILE A 51 -4.52 12.09 0.68
C ILE A 51 -4.31 13.55 0.25
N ASP A 52 -5.22 14.07 -0.56
CA ASP A 52 -5.24 15.48 -0.97
C ASP A 52 -6.27 16.25 -0.14
N ASN A 53 -5.84 17.32 0.53
CA ASN A 53 -6.75 18.27 1.15
C ASN A 53 -7.00 19.45 0.19
N ASN A 54 -8.21 19.50 -0.39
CA ASN A 54 -8.63 20.54 -1.33
C ASN A 54 -9.33 21.74 -0.67
N ASN A 55 -8.82 22.19 0.49
CA ASN A 55 -9.13 23.50 1.08
C ASN A 55 -10.59 23.73 1.56
N ASN A 56 -11.40 22.67 1.58
CA ASN A 56 -12.82 22.67 1.91
C ASN A 56 -13.18 21.58 2.95
N ASP A 57 -12.20 21.13 3.73
CA ASP A 57 -12.30 20.01 4.70
C ASP A 57 -12.77 18.69 4.06
N ILE A 58 -12.68 18.59 2.73
CA ILE A 58 -12.92 17.36 1.97
C ILE A 58 -11.57 16.79 1.57
N TYR A 59 -11.23 15.66 2.19
CA TYR A 59 -10.05 14.87 1.87
C TYR A 59 -10.36 13.97 0.70
N LYS A 60 -9.51 13.98 -0.32
CA LYS A 60 -9.57 13.02 -1.41
C LYS A 60 -8.54 11.93 -1.17
N LEU A 61 -8.99 10.68 -1.07
CA LEU A 61 -8.20 9.49 -0.80
C LEU A 61 -8.10 8.61 -2.04
N ILE A 62 -6.88 8.27 -2.42
CA ILE A 62 -6.62 7.38 -3.56
C ILE A 62 -5.56 6.35 -3.20
N TYR A 63 -5.86 5.08 -3.45
CA TYR A 63 -4.89 3.99 -3.33
C TYR A 63 -4.37 3.57 -4.70
N HIS A 64 -3.06 3.56 -4.86
CA HIS A 64 -2.35 3.11 -6.05
C HIS A 64 -1.53 1.86 -5.77
N CYS A 65 -1.53 0.94 -6.72
CA CYS A 65 -0.51 -0.11 -6.77
C CYS A 65 0.77 0.51 -7.35
N THR A 66 1.90 0.28 -6.69
CA THR A 66 3.19 0.80 -7.14
C THR A 66 4.34 -0.07 -6.65
N HIS A 67 5.55 0.27 -7.06
CA HIS A 67 6.76 -0.30 -6.51
C HIS A 67 7.17 0.39 -5.21
N SER A 68 7.61 -0.39 -4.23
CA SER A 68 8.11 0.08 -2.93
C SER A 68 9.12 1.22 -3.05
N GLN A 69 10.06 1.12 -4.00
CA GLN A 69 11.06 2.15 -4.27
C GLN A 69 10.43 3.50 -4.68
N ASN A 70 9.38 3.47 -5.52
CA ASN A 70 8.71 4.70 -5.96
C ASN A 70 7.94 5.33 -4.81
N CYS A 71 7.23 4.51 -4.03
CA CYS A 71 6.48 4.99 -2.89
C CYS A 71 7.40 5.67 -1.85
N GLN A 72 8.49 5.00 -1.46
CA GLN A 72 9.42 5.51 -0.45
C GLN A 72 10.12 6.83 -0.83
N GLN A 73 10.30 7.11 -2.13
CA GLN A 73 10.86 8.39 -2.60
C GLN A 73 9.89 9.55 -2.44
N HIS A 74 8.59 9.26 -2.40
CA HIS A 74 7.51 10.24 -2.33
C HIS A 74 6.78 10.24 -0.98
N GLU A 75 7.14 9.33 -0.08
CA GLU A 75 6.53 9.20 1.24
C GLU A 75 6.68 10.49 2.05
N THR A 76 5.54 10.95 2.57
CA THR A 76 5.44 12.18 3.34
C THR A 76 5.80 11.91 4.79
N GLN A 77 6.94 12.43 5.24
CA GLN A 77 7.41 12.24 6.62
C GLN A 77 6.55 12.97 7.65
N HIS A 78 5.97 14.11 7.27
CA HIS A 78 5.09 14.90 8.12
C HIS A 78 3.88 15.35 7.31
N CYS A 79 2.73 14.79 7.64
CA CYS A 79 1.47 15.10 6.99
C CYS A 79 0.66 16.05 7.89
N ASP A 80 0.49 17.28 7.45
CA ASP A 80 -0.45 18.23 8.06
C ASP A 80 -1.73 18.25 7.23
N LEU A 81 -2.73 17.52 7.69
CA LEU A 81 -4.05 17.48 7.06
C LEU A 81 -4.92 18.72 7.37
N THR A 82 -4.46 19.63 8.23
CA THR A 82 -5.15 20.91 8.50
C THR A 82 -4.72 22.00 7.53
N ALA A 83 -3.56 21.84 6.90
CA ALA A 83 -3.08 22.68 5.82
C ALA A 83 -3.51 22.14 4.46
N GLN A 84 -3.63 23.03 3.47
CA GLN A 84 -3.73 22.61 2.07
C GLN A 84 -2.47 21.84 1.68
N GLY A 85 -2.64 20.65 1.12
CA GLY A 85 -1.51 19.84 0.75
C GLY A 85 -1.89 18.44 0.31
N ARG A 86 -0.84 17.67 0.00
CA ARG A 86 -0.91 16.27 -0.38
C ARG A 86 0.00 15.48 0.54
N CYS A 87 -0.54 14.42 1.11
CA CYS A 87 0.21 13.44 1.87
C CYS A 87 0.25 12.11 1.12
N ILE A 88 1.41 11.48 1.16
CA ILE A 88 1.67 10.20 0.51
C ILE A 88 2.17 9.26 1.57
N PHE A 89 1.55 8.09 1.67
CA PHE A 89 1.94 7.04 2.60
C PHE A 89 2.10 5.70 1.89
N CYS A 90 2.99 4.87 2.44
CA CYS A 90 3.30 3.56 1.90
C CYS A 90 2.85 2.46 2.86
N CYS A 91 2.25 1.41 2.31
CA CYS A 91 1.86 0.22 3.05
C CYS A 91 1.96 -1.04 2.18
N ASP A 92 2.31 -2.17 2.79
CA ASP A 92 2.67 -3.42 2.11
C ASP A 92 1.58 -4.52 2.25
N SER A 93 0.53 -4.26 3.02
CA SER A 93 -0.57 -5.19 3.23
C SER A 93 -1.89 -4.47 3.51
N LEU A 94 -3.03 -5.11 3.21
CA LEU A 94 -4.36 -4.58 3.50
C LEU A 94 -4.54 -4.15 4.96
N ALA A 95 -3.99 -4.94 5.89
CA ALA A 95 -4.06 -4.63 7.31
C ALA A 95 -3.23 -3.38 7.65
N SER A 96 -1.97 -3.34 7.19
CA SER A 96 -1.07 -2.19 7.39
C SER A 96 -1.69 -0.90 6.81
N CYS A 97 -2.24 -0.97 5.60
CA CYS A 97 -2.90 0.17 4.95
C CYS A 97 -4.13 0.68 5.72
N ARG A 98 -4.94 -0.23 6.29
CA ARG A 98 -6.09 0.16 7.11
C ARG A 98 -5.66 0.81 8.41
N THR A 99 -4.73 0.20 9.14
CA THR A 99 -4.21 0.78 10.39
C THR A 99 -3.60 2.16 10.15
N GLN A 100 -2.86 2.33 9.05
CA GLN A 100 -2.28 3.63 8.68
C GLN A 100 -3.37 4.66 8.38
N LEU A 101 -4.38 4.28 7.60
CA LEU A 101 -5.51 5.16 7.28
C LEU A 101 -6.28 5.56 8.55
N GLU A 102 -6.66 4.59 9.37
CA GLU A 102 -7.34 4.84 10.65
C GLU A 102 -6.51 5.75 11.55
N GLY A 103 -5.20 5.50 11.68
CA GLY A 103 -4.30 6.35 12.48
C GLY A 103 -4.20 7.79 11.97
N VAL A 104 -4.27 8.01 10.65
CA VAL A 104 -4.26 9.35 10.06
C VAL A 104 -5.54 10.12 10.39
N PHE A 105 -6.71 9.48 10.30
CA PHE A 105 -7.99 10.13 10.53
C PHE A 105 -8.43 10.17 12.00
N ASP A 106 -7.96 9.24 12.85
CA ASP A 106 -8.19 9.26 14.31
C ASP A 106 -7.35 10.36 14.99
N ALA A 107 -6.21 10.72 14.39
CA ALA A 107 -5.37 11.84 14.85
C ALA A 107 -5.94 13.24 14.49
N LEU A 108 -7.04 13.31 13.72
CA LEU A 108 -7.73 14.56 13.43
C LEU A 108 -8.62 14.95 14.63
N PRO A 109 -8.56 16.21 15.10
CA PRO A 109 -9.32 16.69 16.25
C PRO A 109 -10.83 16.83 16.01
#